data_AF-Q68A30-F1
#
_entry.id   AF-Q68A30-F1
#
_cell.length_a   1.000
_cell.length_b   1.000
_cell.length_c   1.000
_cell.angle_alpha   90.00
_cell.angle_beta   90.00
_cell.angle_gamma   90.00
#
_symmetry.space_group_name_H-M   'P 1'
#
loop_
_entity.id
_entity.type
_entity.pdbx_description
1 polymer ?
#
loop_
_entity_poly.entity_id
_entity_poly.type
_entity_poly.pdbx_seq_one_letter_code
_entity_poly.pdbx_strand_id
1 'polypeptide(L)'
;MSMDAITGAKSAPLEEKLKVLDKEIRKLYKACKEAGYEPDKIRETALPVLHAARRGCWKTRAKRTLCFIGFCCVFVGMFYWEPSYYALRVVSKKFMVMILPYYDWTWPFNTECAIANPYYVPPDLGLKEEDCEACVNITSLNATFKVTSEEIADKIYGYEPVIVGDAMNDWRSITQNLTFNQFIDLHLKSKNLMDKEKTCYPRVSQGLEFKNLTVPMLIEWIDKDNKEEKKSNFTASWMTCHMDTFKEMHHYYFKPYFLPPMCEPVQYKSYLYIGRKNENKAKALMVRDRMGEQGYWVAQIYGVMEFLLQPTKVCQKACKNIRFNLTRGEILNVPTDMYAAAFRPVSEEAVALGVGYYYS
;
A
#
# COMPACT_ATOMS: atom_id res chain seq x y z
N MET A 1 18.94 -27.95 75.99
CA MET A 1 18.88 -26.65 75.30
C MET A 1 19.73 -25.69 76.13
N SER A 2 20.92 -25.30 75.69
CA SER A 2 21.69 -24.31 76.46
C SER A 2 21.06 -22.93 76.24
N MET A 3 20.68 -22.26 77.33
CA MET A 3 20.09 -20.92 77.32
C MET A 3 21.07 -19.82 76.87
N ASP A 4 22.35 -20.14 76.73
CA ASP A 4 23.41 -19.16 76.43
C ASP A 4 23.45 -18.72 74.96
N ALA A 5 22.83 -19.47 74.04
CA ALA A 5 22.79 -19.12 72.62
C ALA A 5 21.70 -18.08 72.28
N ILE A 6 20.66 -17.97 73.10
CA ILE A 6 19.48 -17.13 72.82
C ILE A 6 19.70 -15.66 73.25
N THR A 7 20.57 -15.43 74.24
CA THR A 7 20.81 -14.09 74.83
C THR A 7 21.83 -13.26 74.05
N GLY A 8 22.81 -13.86 73.37
CA GLY A 8 23.84 -13.14 72.60
C GLY A 8 23.39 -12.60 71.22
N ALA A 9 22.27 -13.08 70.68
CA ALA A 9 21.86 -12.79 69.30
C ALA A 9 20.82 -11.66 69.14
N LYS A 10 20.55 -10.86 70.18
CA LYS A 10 19.51 -9.81 70.10
C LYS A 10 19.91 -8.62 69.21
N SER A 11 21.20 -8.29 69.07
CA SER A 11 21.68 -7.10 68.31
C SER A 11 22.32 -7.38 66.94
N ALA A 12 22.43 -8.64 66.49
CA ALA A 12 23.10 -8.98 65.22
C ALA A 12 22.27 -8.63 63.95
N PRO A 13 22.90 -8.45 62.77
CA PRO A 13 22.20 -8.30 61.49
C PRO A 13 21.27 -9.48 61.18
N LEU A 14 20.14 -9.22 60.51
CA LEU A 14 19.12 -10.23 60.21
C LEU A 14 19.70 -11.46 59.48
N GLU A 15 20.65 -11.25 58.58
CA GLU A 15 21.31 -12.32 57.83
C GLU A 15 22.13 -13.24 58.73
N GLU A 16 22.77 -12.69 59.76
CA GLU A 16 23.55 -13.45 60.73
C GLU A 16 22.63 -14.26 61.65
N LYS A 17 21.50 -13.69 62.07
CA LYS A 17 20.46 -14.41 62.82
C LYS A 17 19.90 -15.60 62.02
N LEU A 18 19.67 -15.42 60.72
CA LEU A 18 19.20 -16.49 59.84
C LEU A 18 20.23 -17.60 59.68
N LYS A 19 21.53 -17.27 59.58
CA LYS A 19 22.63 -18.24 59.50
C LYS A 19 22.77 -19.04 60.80
N VAL A 20 22.65 -18.40 61.95
CA VAL A 20 22.66 -19.09 63.26
C VAL A 20 21.47 -20.03 63.39
N LEU A 21 20.27 -19.57 63.01
CA LEU A 21 19.05 -20.38 63.06
C LEU A 21 19.12 -21.60 62.13
N ASP A 22 19.61 -21.44 60.89
CA ASP A 22 19.78 -22.57 59.95
C ASP A 22 20.80 -23.60 60.48
N LYS A 23 21.89 -23.11 61.09
CA LYS A 23 22.90 -23.96 61.73
C LYS A 23 22.32 -24.76 62.90
N GLU A 24 21.47 -24.16 63.72
CA GLU A 24 20.81 -24.86 64.83
C GLU A 24 19.76 -25.87 64.36
N ILE A 25 18.94 -25.52 63.36
CA ILE A 25 17.95 -26.45 62.78
C ILE A 25 18.64 -27.68 62.17
N ARG A 26 19.77 -27.49 61.48
CA ARG A 26 20.55 -28.63 60.94
C ARG A 26 21.17 -29.49 62.03
N LYS A 27 21.64 -28.90 63.12
CA LYS A 27 22.15 -29.65 64.28
C LYS A 27 21.04 -30.46 64.94
N LEU A 28 19.86 -29.86 65.14
CA LEU A 28 18.69 -30.54 65.69
C LEU A 28 18.26 -31.72 64.81
N TYR A 29 18.21 -31.52 63.49
CA TYR A 29 17.88 -32.58 62.53
C TYR A 29 18.88 -33.75 62.58
N LYS A 30 20.19 -33.46 62.66
CA LYS A 30 21.23 -34.50 62.81
C LYS A 30 21.08 -35.26 64.13
N ALA A 31 20.86 -34.56 65.24
CA ALA A 31 20.66 -35.18 66.56
C ALA A 31 19.41 -36.08 66.58
N CYS A 32 18.30 -35.67 65.95
CA CYS A 32 17.11 -36.51 65.82
C CYS A 32 17.37 -37.75 64.94
N LYS A 33 18.18 -37.63 63.88
CA LYS A 33 18.53 -38.75 63.03
C LYS A 33 19.46 -39.75 63.73
N GLU A 34 20.43 -39.26 64.50
CA GLU A 34 21.35 -40.09 65.32
C GLU A 34 20.62 -40.80 66.47
N ALA A 35 19.54 -40.20 67.01
CA ALA A 35 18.67 -40.81 68.00
C ALA A 35 17.68 -41.85 67.44
N GLY A 36 17.78 -42.20 66.15
CA GLY A 36 17.00 -43.27 65.53
C GLY A 36 15.58 -42.88 65.10
N TYR A 37 15.24 -41.58 65.07
CA TYR A 37 13.94 -41.14 64.56
C TYR A 37 13.87 -41.22 63.04
N GLU A 38 12.75 -41.74 62.54
CA GLU A 38 12.47 -41.82 61.11
C GLU A 38 12.24 -40.41 60.52
N PRO A 39 12.76 -40.08 59.32
CA PRO A 39 12.69 -38.74 58.74
C PRO A 39 11.27 -38.16 58.62
N ASP A 40 10.27 -39.01 58.40
CA ASP A 40 8.88 -38.59 58.24
C ASP A 40 8.26 -38.09 59.55
N LYS A 41 8.58 -38.72 60.68
CA LYS A 41 8.14 -38.25 62.01
C LYS A 41 8.79 -36.92 62.39
N ILE A 42 10.05 -36.72 62.00
CA ILE A 42 10.75 -35.43 62.20
C ILE A 42 10.05 -34.33 61.40
N ARG A 43 9.65 -34.64 60.16
CA ARG A 43 8.94 -33.71 59.29
C ARG A 43 7.54 -33.38 59.81
N GLU A 44 6.79 -34.36 60.31
CA GLU A 44 5.48 -34.17 60.94
C GLU A 44 5.58 -33.24 62.16
N THR A 45 6.57 -33.45 63.00
CA THR A 45 6.78 -32.61 64.20
C THR A 45 7.22 -31.19 63.84
N ALA A 46 7.94 -31.02 62.73
CA ALA A 46 8.38 -29.71 62.24
C ALA A 46 7.34 -28.97 61.38
N LEU A 47 6.18 -29.58 61.09
CA LEU A 47 5.09 -28.97 60.30
C LEU A 47 4.72 -27.53 60.70
N PRO A 48 4.52 -27.18 61.99
CA PRO A 48 4.13 -25.81 62.35
C PRO A 48 5.18 -24.76 61.93
N VAL A 49 6.47 -25.09 62.07
CA VAL A 49 7.58 -24.21 61.65
C VAL A 49 7.66 -24.11 60.12
N LEU A 50 7.50 -25.24 59.43
CA LEU A 50 7.49 -25.28 57.97
C LEU A 50 6.30 -24.51 57.38
N HIS A 51 5.12 -24.57 58.01
CA HIS A 51 3.94 -23.81 57.61
C HIS A 51 4.14 -22.31 57.80
N ALA A 52 4.76 -21.88 58.89
CA ALA A 52 5.10 -20.47 59.12
C ALA A 52 6.09 -19.94 58.07
N ALA A 53 7.15 -20.71 57.78
CA ALA A 53 8.14 -20.36 56.76
C ALA A 53 7.54 -20.29 55.34
N ARG A 54 6.70 -21.28 54.97
CA ARG A 54 6.00 -21.30 53.67
C ARG A 54 5.05 -20.11 53.51
N ARG A 55 4.30 -19.74 54.56
CA ARG A 55 3.37 -18.61 54.53
C ARG A 55 4.10 -17.28 54.28
N GLY A 56 5.30 -17.09 54.85
CA GLY A 56 6.15 -15.94 54.59
C GLY A 56 6.65 -15.88 53.14
N CYS A 57 7.16 -17.01 52.62
CA CYS A 57 7.60 -17.10 51.23
C CYS A 57 6.47 -16.85 50.23
N TRP A 58 5.27 -17.41 50.49
CA TRP A 58 4.09 -17.23 49.66
C TRP A 58 3.62 -15.77 49.61
N LYS A 59 3.59 -15.06 50.74
CA LYS A 59 3.24 -13.63 50.77
C LYS A 59 4.22 -12.78 49.95
N THR A 60 5.52 -13.03 50.07
CA THR A 60 6.54 -12.30 49.30
C THR A 60 6.44 -12.59 47.80
N ARG A 61 6.21 -13.86 47.43
CA ARG A 61 6.02 -14.26 46.04
C ARG A 61 4.73 -13.67 45.46
N ALA A 62 3.61 -13.76 46.19
CA ALA A 62 2.34 -13.16 45.79
C ALA A 62 2.45 -11.64 45.61
N LYS A 63 3.15 -10.93 46.51
CA LYS A 63 3.41 -9.50 46.36
C LYS A 63 4.21 -9.18 45.08
N ARG A 64 5.28 -9.93 44.80
CA ARG A 64 6.08 -9.76 43.57
C ARG A 64 5.25 -10.05 42.31
N THR A 65 4.45 -11.11 42.34
CA THR A 65 3.55 -11.46 41.23
C THR A 65 2.49 -10.39 41.01
N LEU A 66 1.87 -9.85 42.06
CA LEU A 66 0.90 -8.75 41.96
C LEU A 66 1.53 -7.47 41.43
N CYS A 67 2.75 -7.12 41.87
CA CYS A 67 3.48 -5.97 41.32
C CYS A 67 3.78 -6.16 39.82
N PHE A 68 4.17 -7.37 39.40
CA PHE A 68 4.41 -7.67 38.00
C PHE A 68 3.13 -7.58 37.16
N ILE A 69 2.02 -8.15 37.64
CA ILE A 69 0.71 -8.05 37.00
C ILE A 69 0.30 -6.57 36.87
N GLY A 70 0.44 -5.78 37.93
CA GLY A 70 0.13 -4.35 37.91
C GLY A 70 0.95 -3.59 36.87
N PHE A 71 2.25 -3.88 36.76
CA PHE A 71 3.11 -3.30 35.72
C PHE A 71 2.65 -3.67 34.31
N CYS A 72 2.32 -4.94 34.06
CA CYS A 72 1.79 -5.38 32.77
C CYS A 72 0.46 -4.69 32.42
N CYS A 73 -0.46 -4.53 33.39
CA CYS A 73 -1.73 -3.83 33.17
C CYS A 73 -1.51 -2.35 32.81
N VAL A 74 -0.58 -1.66 33.47
CA VAL A 74 -0.23 -0.27 33.14
C VAL A 74 0.34 -0.20 31.72
N PHE A 75 1.28 -1.09 31.38
CA PHE A 75 1.88 -1.14 30.06
C PHE A 75 0.84 -1.37 28.94
N VAL A 76 -0.10 -2.29 29.15
CA VAL A 76 -1.22 -2.52 28.22
C VAL A 76 -2.13 -1.30 28.15
N GLY A 77 -2.45 -0.68 29.29
CA GLY A 77 -3.27 0.53 29.35
C GLY A 77 -2.69 1.70 28.54
N MET A 78 -1.35 1.82 28.45
CA MET A 78 -0.69 2.86 27.64
C MET A 78 -0.97 2.73 26.13
N PHE A 79 -1.32 1.53 25.63
CA PHE A 79 -1.73 1.33 24.23
C PHE A 79 -3.16 1.79 23.95
N TYR A 80 -4.03 1.77 24.96
CA TYR A 80 -5.42 2.23 24.84
C TYR A 80 -5.59 3.73 25.11
N TRP A 81 -4.62 4.35 25.81
CA TRP A 81 -4.64 5.79 26.07
C TRP A 81 -3.95 6.57 24.95
N GLU A 82 -4.75 7.34 24.22
CA GLU A 82 -4.39 8.01 22.97
C GLU A 82 -3.10 8.87 23.03
N PRO A 83 -2.87 9.76 24.03
CA PRO A 83 -1.67 10.58 24.09
C PRO A 83 -0.39 9.77 24.34
N SER A 84 -0.46 8.73 25.18
CA SER A 84 0.70 7.86 25.45
C SER A 84 1.02 6.98 24.25
N TYR A 85 0.01 6.51 23.52
CA TYR A 85 0.21 5.76 22.28
C TYR A 85 0.94 6.60 21.21
N TYR A 86 0.53 7.86 21.02
CA TYR A 86 1.21 8.78 20.10
C TYR A 86 2.66 9.05 20.53
N ALA A 87 2.90 9.32 21.82
CA ALA A 87 4.25 9.54 22.34
C ALA A 87 5.15 8.30 22.17
N LEU A 88 4.62 7.11 22.48
CA LEU A 88 5.32 5.83 22.30
C LEU A 88 5.69 5.62 20.83
N ARG A 89 4.77 5.91 19.90
CA ARG A 89 5.00 5.80 18.45
C ARG A 89 6.07 6.76 17.93
N VAL A 90 6.12 7.98 18.46
CA VAL A 90 7.14 8.97 18.07
C VAL A 90 8.51 8.56 18.62
N VAL A 91 8.58 8.16 19.90
CA VAL A 91 9.83 7.70 20.52
C VAL A 91 10.34 6.42 19.86
N SER A 92 9.47 5.46 19.57
CA SER A 92 9.85 4.20 18.91
C SER A 92 10.37 4.45 17.49
N LYS A 93 9.71 5.31 16.71
CA LYS A 93 10.20 5.71 15.38
C LYS A 93 11.55 6.41 15.46
N LYS A 94 11.74 7.33 16.41
CA LYS A 94 13.01 8.03 16.62
C LYS A 94 14.12 7.05 16.99
N PHE A 95 13.84 6.08 17.86
CA PHE A 95 14.77 5.04 18.25
C PHE A 95 15.14 4.13 17.08
N MET A 96 14.16 3.69 16.28
CA MET A 96 14.43 2.92 15.05
C MET A 96 15.32 3.69 14.08
N VAL A 97 15.06 4.98 13.86
CA VAL A 97 15.91 5.83 13.01
C VAL A 97 17.33 5.96 13.58
N MET A 98 17.48 6.04 14.91
CA MET A 98 18.80 6.07 15.55
C MET A 98 19.57 4.74 15.46
N ILE A 99 18.88 3.61 15.31
CA ILE A 99 19.53 2.29 15.09
C ILE A 99 19.99 2.13 13.65
N LEU A 100 19.38 2.84 12.69
CA LEU A 100 19.73 2.75 11.26
C LEU A 100 21.25 2.75 10.96
N PRO A 101 22.07 3.64 11.54
CA PRO A 101 23.51 3.66 11.25
C PRO A 101 24.36 2.59 11.96
N TYR A 102 23.82 1.89 12.97
CA TYR A 102 24.59 0.92 13.79
C TYR A 102 24.39 -0.54 13.39
N TYR A 103 23.41 -0.81 12.52
CA TYR A 103 23.13 -2.15 12.00
C TYR A 103 23.25 -2.12 10.49
N ASP A 104 23.80 -3.18 9.90
CA ASP A 104 23.91 -3.28 8.46
C ASP A 104 22.55 -3.68 7.87
N TRP A 105 21.76 -2.67 7.50
CA TRP A 105 20.46 -2.87 6.84
C TRP A 105 20.60 -3.26 5.36
N THR A 106 21.82 -3.33 4.82
CA THR A 106 22.04 -3.69 3.41
C THR A 106 21.47 -5.08 3.11
N TRP A 107 21.61 -6.04 4.03
CA TRP A 107 21.05 -7.38 3.85
C TRP A 107 19.50 -7.38 3.74
N PRO A 108 18.72 -6.81 4.68
CA PRO A 108 17.27 -6.78 4.54
C PRO A 108 16.77 -5.90 3.38
N PHE A 109 17.50 -4.84 3.00
CA PHE A 109 17.15 -4.03 1.82
C PHE A 109 17.45 -4.73 0.49
N ASN A 110 18.50 -5.55 0.43
CA ASN A 110 18.88 -6.30 -0.77
C ASN A 110 18.22 -7.69 -0.84
N THR A 111 17.46 -8.08 0.17
CA THR A 111 16.69 -9.32 0.14
C THR A 111 15.46 -9.10 -0.74
N GLU A 112 15.54 -9.56 -1.99
CA GLU A 112 14.37 -9.65 -2.84
C GLU A 112 13.35 -10.64 -2.25
N CYS A 113 12.06 -10.32 -2.36
CA CYS A 113 10.97 -11.17 -1.86
C CYS A 113 11.03 -11.48 -0.34
N ALA A 114 11.61 -10.60 0.48
CA ALA A 114 11.68 -10.78 1.94
C ALA A 114 10.31 -10.96 2.62
N ILE A 115 9.27 -10.38 2.01
CA ILE A 115 7.87 -10.55 2.41
C ILE A 115 7.18 -11.35 1.30
N ALA A 116 6.65 -12.52 1.65
CA ALA A 116 5.85 -13.31 0.72
C ALA A 116 4.62 -12.49 0.34
N ASN A 117 4.51 -12.17 -0.94
CA ASN A 117 3.36 -11.46 -1.45
C ASN A 117 2.37 -12.47 -2.06
N PRO A 118 1.20 -12.71 -1.43
CA PRO A 118 0.23 -13.67 -1.94
C PRO A 118 -0.36 -13.27 -3.30
N TYR A 119 -0.17 -12.02 -3.72
CA TYR A 119 -0.73 -11.45 -4.93
C TYR A 119 0.28 -11.36 -6.09
N TYR A 120 1.56 -11.73 -5.85
CA TYR A 120 2.62 -11.58 -6.84
C TYR A 120 2.53 -12.71 -7.87
N VAL A 121 2.33 -12.34 -9.13
CA VAL A 121 2.38 -13.26 -10.26
C VAL A 121 3.73 -13.07 -10.95
N PRO A 122 4.62 -14.09 -10.96
CA PRO A 122 5.89 -14.01 -11.65
C PRO A 122 5.69 -13.65 -13.14
N PRO A 123 6.50 -12.76 -13.73
CA PRO A 123 6.40 -12.39 -15.15
C PRO A 123 6.46 -13.60 -16.10
N ASP A 124 7.19 -14.64 -15.68
CA ASP A 124 7.44 -15.90 -16.39
C ASP A 124 6.18 -16.79 -16.48
N LEU A 125 5.18 -16.51 -15.63
CA LEU A 125 3.84 -17.12 -15.64
C LEU A 125 2.83 -16.26 -16.41
N GLY A 126 3.31 -15.35 -17.27
CA GLY A 126 2.48 -14.46 -18.08
C GLY A 126 1.38 -15.17 -18.87
N LEU A 127 0.41 -14.38 -19.30
CA LEU A 127 -0.84 -14.82 -19.95
C LEU A 127 -0.65 -16.01 -20.91
N LYS A 128 -1.33 -17.11 -20.62
CA LYS A 128 -1.35 -18.34 -21.43
C LYS A 128 -2.58 -18.41 -22.31
N GLU A 129 -2.59 -19.36 -23.25
CA GLU A 129 -3.75 -19.60 -24.12
C GLU A 129 -4.99 -20.05 -23.33
N GLU A 130 -4.79 -20.74 -22.19
CA GLU A 130 -5.85 -21.18 -21.27
C GLU A 130 -6.58 -19.98 -20.63
N ASP A 131 -5.83 -18.94 -20.27
CA ASP A 131 -6.37 -17.73 -19.63
C ASP A 131 -7.27 -16.91 -20.59
N CYS A 132 -7.22 -17.19 -21.89
CA CYS A 132 -8.04 -16.52 -22.89
C CYS A 132 -9.54 -16.82 -22.74
N GLU A 133 -9.94 -17.87 -22.01
CA GLU A 133 -11.35 -18.14 -21.73
C GLU A 133 -12.05 -16.94 -21.06
N ALA A 134 -11.31 -16.17 -20.25
CA ALA A 134 -11.80 -15.00 -19.54
C ALA A 134 -12.44 -13.93 -20.45
N CYS A 135 -11.96 -13.79 -21.69
CA CYS A 135 -12.43 -12.74 -22.60
C CYS A 135 -13.39 -13.22 -23.70
N VAL A 136 -13.71 -14.51 -23.77
CA VAL A 136 -14.56 -15.09 -24.83
C VAL A 136 -15.98 -14.52 -24.79
N ASN A 137 -16.53 -14.34 -23.58
CA ASN A 137 -17.91 -13.90 -23.37
C ASN A 137 -18.06 -12.37 -23.26
N ILE A 138 -16.95 -11.62 -23.32
CA ILE A 138 -16.98 -10.16 -23.18
C ILE A 138 -17.17 -9.54 -24.56
N THR A 139 -18.42 -9.20 -24.89
CA THR A 139 -18.76 -8.55 -26.17
C THR A 139 -18.86 -7.03 -26.08
N SER A 140 -19.19 -6.51 -24.90
CA SER A 140 -19.43 -5.09 -24.65
C SER A 140 -19.16 -4.77 -23.17
N LEU A 141 -18.72 -3.55 -22.90
CA LEU A 141 -18.56 -3.05 -21.53
C LEU A 141 -19.65 -2.04 -21.21
N ASN A 142 -20.32 -2.28 -20.08
CA ASN A 142 -21.28 -1.36 -19.49
C ASN A 142 -20.67 -0.78 -18.22
N ALA A 143 -21.03 0.48 -17.92
CA ALA A 143 -20.63 1.10 -16.67
C ALA A 143 -21.29 0.40 -15.48
N THR A 144 -20.46 0.11 -14.48
CA THR A 144 -20.87 -0.39 -13.16
C THR A 144 -20.75 0.74 -12.15
N PHE A 145 -21.46 0.63 -11.03
CA PHE A 145 -21.55 1.69 -10.02
C PHE A 145 -21.47 1.08 -8.64
N LYS A 146 -20.89 1.80 -7.67
CA LYS A 146 -20.77 1.40 -6.26
C LYS A 146 -20.12 0.03 -6.06
N VAL A 147 -19.05 -0.21 -6.81
CA VAL A 147 -18.30 -1.48 -6.76
C VAL A 147 -17.37 -1.52 -5.55
N THR A 148 -17.09 -2.70 -5.03
CA THR A 148 -16.12 -2.84 -3.92
C THR A 148 -14.69 -3.08 -4.44
N SER A 149 -13.69 -2.80 -3.59
CA SER A 149 -12.30 -3.14 -3.93
C SER A 149 -12.09 -4.64 -4.12
N GLU A 150 -12.84 -5.49 -3.42
CA GLU A 150 -12.74 -6.95 -3.56
C GLU A 150 -13.28 -7.40 -4.92
N GLU A 151 -14.44 -6.90 -5.34
CA GLU A 151 -15.02 -7.18 -6.66
C GLU A 151 -14.07 -6.76 -7.80
N ILE A 152 -13.35 -5.66 -7.64
CA ILE A 152 -12.37 -5.21 -8.63
C ILE A 152 -11.11 -6.06 -8.60
N ALA A 153 -10.65 -6.52 -7.44
CA ALA A 153 -9.52 -7.43 -7.35
C ALA A 153 -9.81 -8.72 -8.13
N ASP A 154 -10.98 -9.32 -7.95
CA ASP A 154 -11.41 -10.51 -8.69
C ASP A 154 -11.43 -10.26 -10.21
N LYS A 155 -11.94 -9.09 -10.63
CA LYS A 155 -11.95 -8.70 -12.05
C LYS A 155 -10.56 -8.48 -12.62
N ILE A 156 -9.62 -7.92 -11.84
CA ILE A 156 -8.22 -7.76 -12.24
C ILE A 156 -7.57 -9.15 -12.43
N TYR A 157 -7.74 -10.07 -11.48
CA TYR A 157 -7.22 -11.44 -11.59
C TYR A 157 -7.86 -12.23 -12.73
N GLY A 158 -9.15 -11.99 -12.99
CA GLY A 158 -9.88 -12.57 -14.12
C GLY A 158 -9.63 -11.88 -15.46
N TYR A 159 -8.65 -10.96 -15.56
CA TYR A 159 -8.38 -10.20 -16.78
C TYR A 159 -9.63 -9.52 -17.38
N GLU A 160 -10.57 -9.08 -16.55
CA GLU A 160 -11.80 -8.42 -16.99
C GLU A 160 -11.63 -6.89 -16.95
N PRO A 161 -11.80 -6.18 -18.08
CA PRO A 161 -11.80 -4.72 -18.09
C PRO A 161 -13.13 -4.19 -17.56
N VAL A 162 -13.10 -3.07 -16.84
CA VAL A 162 -14.26 -2.56 -16.09
C VAL A 162 -14.40 -1.07 -16.28
N ILE A 163 -15.64 -0.60 -16.47
CA ILE A 163 -15.95 0.83 -16.42
C ILE A 163 -16.70 1.07 -15.11
N VAL A 164 -16.24 2.03 -14.31
CA VAL A 164 -16.88 2.45 -13.06
C VAL A 164 -17.38 3.89 -13.22
N GLY A 165 -18.70 4.07 -13.19
CA GLY A 165 -19.34 5.34 -13.55
C GLY A 165 -19.49 6.35 -12.43
N ASP A 166 -19.26 5.96 -11.17
CA ASP A 166 -19.30 6.83 -9.99
C ASP A 166 -17.93 7.10 -9.37
N ALA A 167 -16.85 6.64 -10.01
CA ALA A 167 -15.49 6.69 -9.47
C ALA A 167 -14.91 8.10 -9.30
N MET A 168 -15.42 9.08 -10.06
CA MET A 168 -14.97 10.48 -9.98
C MET A 168 -15.85 11.37 -9.09
N ASN A 169 -16.79 10.80 -8.32
CA ASN A 169 -17.68 11.60 -7.46
C ASN A 169 -16.91 12.47 -6.45
N ASP A 170 -15.85 11.91 -5.85
CA ASP A 170 -14.99 12.63 -4.90
C ASP A 170 -14.05 13.63 -5.60
N TRP A 171 -13.91 13.53 -6.92
CA TRP A 171 -13.03 14.37 -7.73
C TRP A 171 -13.78 15.57 -8.32
N ARG A 172 -15.08 15.68 -8.10
CA ARG A 172 -15.93 16.70 -8.75
C ARG A 172 -15.43 18.12 -8.50
N SER A 173 -14.93 18.41 -7.30
CA SER A 173 -14.36 19.72 -6.95
C SER A 173 -13.18 20.13 -7.85
N ILE A 174 -12.43 19.15 -8.36
CA ILE A 174 -11.29 19.35 -9.26
C ILE A 174 -11.76 19.34 -10.72
N THR A 175 -12.58 18.35 -11.09
CA THR A 175 -12.79 17.99 -12.50
C THR A 175 -14.04 18.62 -13.10
N GLN A 176 -15.05 19.03 -12.32
CA GLN A 176 -16.37 19.45 -12.84
C GLN A 176 -16.32 20.71 -13.72
N ASN A 177 -15.43 21.64 -13.41
CA ASN A 177 -15.30 22.88 -14.17
C ASN A 177 -14.22 22.80 -15.24
N LEU A 178 -13.39 21.75 -15.24
CA LEU A 178 -12.22 21.64 -16.11
C LEU A 178 -12.64 21.43 -17.57
N THR A 179 -12.42 22.45 -18.40
CA THR A 179 -12.65 22.41 -19.85
C THR A 179 -11.38 22.06 -20.62
N PHE A 180 -11.52 21.76 -21.92
CA PHE A 180 -10.38 21.53 -22.80
C PHE A 180 -9.38 22.70 -22.79
N ASN A 181 -9.84 23.95 -22.96
CA ASN A 181 -8.95 25.11 -22.98
C ASN A 181 -8.29 25.37 -21.62
N GLN A 182 -9.04 25.22 -20.52
CA GLN A 182 -8.46 25.33 -19.19
C GLN A 182 -7.37 24.28 -18.95
N PHE A 183 -7.55 23.09 -19.50
CA PHE A 183 -6.55 22.03 -19.43
C PHE A 183 -5.25 22.41 -20.15
N ILE A 184 -5.35 23.01 -21.35
CA ILE A 184 -4.21 23.56 -22.09
C ILE A 184 -3.54 24.70 -21.31
N ASP A 185 -4.32 25.62 -20.74
CA ASP A 185 -3.81 26.73 -19.92
C ASP A 185 -3.04 26.24 -18.68
N LEU A 186 -3.51 25.16 -18.04
CA LEU A 186 -2.81 24.56 -16.89
C LEU A 186 -1.43 24.02 -17.29
N HIS A 187 -1.33 23.39 -18.47
CA HIS A 187 -0.05 22.94 -18.99
C HIS A 187 0.87 24.13 -19.22
N LEU A 188 0.41 25.13 -19.97
CA LEU A 188 1.20 26.33 -20.30
C LEU A 188 1.72 27.08 -19.07
N LYS A 189 0.95 27.13 -17.97
CA LYS A 189 1.34 27.81 -16.73
C LYS A 189 2.32 26.99 -15.88
N SER A 190 2.40 25.69 -16.12
CA SER A 190 3.25 24.79 -15.34
C SER A 190 4.66 24.72 -15.93
N LYS A 191 5.65 25.11 -15.13
CA LYS A 191 7.06 24.94 -15.49
C LYS A 191 7.43 23.45 -15.65
N ASN A 192 6.87 22.56 -14.83
CA ASN A 192 7.24 21.14 -14.91
C ASN A 192 6.56 20.45 -16.09
N LEU A 193 5.28 20.72 -16.35
CA LEU A 193 4.56 20.09 -17.47
C LEU A 193 5.06 20.61 -18.82
N MET A 194 5.60 21.83 -18.87
CA MET A 194 6.26 22.41 -20.06
C MET A 194 7.76 22.09 -20.14
N ASP A 195 8.28 21.23 -19.27
CA ASP A 195 9.66 20.78 -19.36
C ASP A 195 9.75 19.53 -20.27
N LYS A 196 10.47 19.68 -21.38
CA LYS A 196 10.69 18.61 -22.38
C LYS A 196 11.44 17.39 -21.82
N GLU A 197 12.18 17.56 -20.73
CA GLU A 197 12.93 16.46 -20.09
C GLU A 197 12.08 15.72 -19.06
N LYS A 198 11.00 16.35 -18.58
CA LYS A 198 10.10 15.78 -17.55
C LYS A 198 8.83 15.16 -18.11
N THR A 199 8.58 15.34 -19.40
CA THR A 199 7.46 14.77 -20.15
C THR A 199 7.98 13.98 -21.34
N CYS A 200 7.43 12.80 -21.59
CA CYS A 200 8.04 11.82 -22.49
C CYS A 200 7.04 11.20 -23.46
N TYR A 201 7.61 10.68 -24.57
CA TYR A 201 6.93 9.92 -25.61
C TYR A 201 5.67 10.57 -26.19
N PRO A 202 5.70 11.87 -26.54
CA PRO A 202 4.56 12.51 -27.15
C PRO A 202 4.24 11.86 -28.50
N ARG A 203 2.95 11.67 -28.75
CA ARG A 203 2.42 11.14 -30.01
C ARG A 203 1.21 11.92 -30.45
N VAL A 204 1.06 12.00 -31.76
CA VAL A 204 -0.08 12.63 -32.42
C VAL A 204 -0.49 11.80 -33.63
N SER A 205 -1.79 11.72 -33.89
CA SER A 205 -2.37 10.90 -34.95
C SER A 205 -2.35 11.56 -36.33
N GLN A 206 -2.20 12.88 -36.38
CA GLN A 206 -1.80 13.55 -37.61
C GLN A 206 -0.35 13.18 -37.84
N GLY A 207 -0.01 12.72 -39.05
CA GLY A 207 1.39 12.49 -39.48
C GLY A 207 2.19 13.79 -39.58
N LEU A 208 2.02 14.72 -38.64
CA LEU A 208 2.92 15.83 -38.41
C LEU A 208 4.29 15.18 -38.16
N GLU A 209 5.16 15.32 -39.15
CA GLU A 209 6.55 14.88 -39.12
C GLU A 209 7.37 15.70 -38.11
N PHE A 210 6.93 15.74 -36.86
CA PHE A 210 7.79 16.16 -35.79
C PHE A 210 8.76 15.02 -35.53
N LYS A 211 9.87 14.99 -36.28
CA LYS A 211 11.00 14.09 -36.00
C LYS A 211 11.46 14.18 -34.54
N ASN A 212 11.22 15.33 -33.89
CA ASN A 212 11.50 15.61 -32.48
C ASN A 212 10.30 16.28 -31.78
N LEU A 213 9.10 15.67 -31.81
CA LEU A 213 7.96 16.23 -31.06
C LEU A 213 8.29 16.27 -29.57
N THR A 214 8.02 17.41 -28.93
CA THR A 214 8.02 17.54 -27.48
C THR A 214 6.62 17.91 -27.01
N VAL A 215 6.29 17.59 -25.76
CA VAL A 215 4.99 18.00 -25.17
C VAL A 215 4.81 19.53 -25.20
N PRO A 216 5.82 20.36 -24.85
CA PRO A 216 5.71 21.81 -24.97
C PRO A 216 5.31 22.28 -26.38
N MET A 217 5.99 21.75 -27.40
CA MET A 217 5.67 22.08 -28.80
C MET A 217 4.25 21.67 -29.18
N LEU A 218 3.77 20.51 -28.70
CA LEU A 218 2.40 20.06 -28.92
C LEU A 218 1.39 21.00 -28.26
N ILE A 219 1.61 21.36 -26.99
CA ILE A 219 0.71 22.24 -26.24
C ILE A 219 0.67 23.64 -26.85
N GLU A 220 1.82 24.21 -27.21
CA GLU A 220 1.91 25.50 -27.91
C GLU A 220 1.21 25.47 -29.28
N TRP A 221 1.34 24.36 -30.02
CA TRP A 221 0.63 24.18 -31.28
C TRP A 221 -0.90 24.14 -31.08
N ILE A 222 -1.38 23.43 -30.05
CA ILE A 222 -2.82 23.39 -29.72
C ILE A 222 -3.32 24.79 -29.34
N ASP A 223 -2.60 25.50 -28.47
CA ASP A 223 -2.96 26.86 -28.06
C ASP A 223 -3.03 27.82 -29.27
N LYS A 224 -2.07 27.74 -30.18
CA LYS A 224 -2.09 28.52 -31.42
C LYS A 224 -3.27 28.14 -32.32
N ASP A 225 -3.54 26.86 -32.52
CA ASP A 225 -4.68 26.37 -33.31
C ASP A 225 -6.02 26.86 -32.73
N ASN A 226 -6.12 26.97 -31.39
CA ASN A 226 -7.28 27.51 -30.70
C ASN A 226 -7.47 29.01 -30.96
N LYS A 227 -6.39 29.79 -30.81
CA LYS A 227 -6.40 31.25 -31.02
C LYS A 227 -6.69 31.64 -32.47
N GLU A 228 -6.28 30.81 -33.42
CA GLU A 228 -6.53 31.00 -34.85
C GLU A 228 -7.86 30.39 -35.30
N GLU A 229 -8.66 29.81 -34.39
CA GLU A 229 -9.95 29.16 -34.64
C GLU A 229 -9.92 28.07 -35.75
N LYS A 230 -8.74 27.51 -36.02
CA LYS A 230 -8.54 26.50 -37.07
C LYS A 230 -9.21 25.17 -36.77
N LYS A 231 -9.29 24.80 -35.48
CA LYS A 231 -9.92 23.57 -34.97
C LYS A 231 -9.45 22.30 -35.69
N SER A 232 -8.13 22.14 -35.82
CA SER A 232 -7.52 20.99 -36.49
C SER A 232 -7.86 19.66 -35.82
N ASN A 233 -8.07 18.60 -36.62
CA ASN A 233 -8.35 17.26 -36.10
C ASN A 233 -7.10 16.57 -35.59
N PHE A 234 -7.06 16.14 -34.33
CA PHE A 234 -5.94 15.37 -33.82
C PHE A 234 -6.35 14.45 -32.66
N THR A 235 -5.56 13.40 -32.47
CA THR A 235 -5.54 12.58 -31.26
C THR A 235 -4.10 12.55 -30.79
N ALA A 236 -3.84 12.85 -29.52
CA ALA A 236 -2.50 12.89 -28.98
C ALA A 236 -2.42 12.25 -27.59
N SER A 237 -1.23 11.76 -27.25
CA SER A 237 -0.93 11.25 -25.92
C SER A 237 0.53 11.46 -25.55
N TRP A 238 0.80 11.59 -24.26
CA TRP A 238 2.14 11.55 -23.69
C TRP A 238 2.08 10.99 -22.27
N MET A 239 3.25 10.82 -21.65
CA MET A 239 3.36 10.45 -20.25
C MET A 239 4.26 11.43 -19.49
N THR A 240 4.10 11.49 -18.16
CA THR A 240 5.13 12.02 -17.28
C THR A 240 6.29 11.02 -17.17
N CYS A 241 7.49 11.53 -16.91
CA CYS A 241 8.67 10.69 -16.71
C CYS A 241 9.59 11.21 -15.59
N HIS A 242 9.11 12.17 -14.80
CA HIS A 242 9.81 12.72 -13.65
C HIS A 242 8.88 12.86 -12.44
N MET A 243 9.43 12.87 -11.23
CA MET A 243 8.63 12.97 -10.00
C MET A 243 7.87 14.27 -9.88
N ASP A 244 8.48 15.38 -10.29
CA ASP A 244 7.86 16.70 -10.16
C ASP A 244 6.60 16.82 -11.01
N THR A 245 6.66 16.35 -12.27
CA THR A 245 5.48 16.33 -13.16
C THR A 245 4.44 15.36 -12.67
N PHE A 246 4.84 14.20 -12.18
CA PHE A 246 3.93 13.22 -11.61
C PHE A 246 3.19 13.74 -10.36
N LYS A 247 3.91 14.39 -9.43
CA LYS A 247 3.32 15.05 -8.25
C LYS A 247 2.36 16.17 -8.65
N GLU A 248 2.70 16.93 -9.68
CA GLU A 248 1.84 17.99 -10.18
C GLU A 248 0.56 17.44 -10.82
N MET A 249 0.66 16.34 -11.59
CA MET A 249 -0.50 15.66 -12.15
C MET A 249 -1.42 15.08 -11.05
N HIS A 250 -0.85 14.61 -9.95
CA HIS A 250 -1.58 14.10 -8.79
C HIS A 250 -2.46 15.14 -8.07
N HIS A 251 -2.32 16.43 -8.38
CA HIS A 251 -3.28 17.43 -7.88
C HIS A 251 -4.62 17.40 -8.64
N TYR A 252 -4.70 16.70 -9.78
CA TYR A 252 -5.88 16.68 -10.64
C TYR A 252 -6.69 15.38 -10.56
N TYR A 253 -6.24 14.40 -9.78
CA TYR A 253 -6.93 13.14 -9.58
C TYR A 253 -6.61 12.58 -8.19
N PHE A 254 -7.47 11.69 -7.70
CA PHE A 254 -7.18 10.89 -6.51
C PHE A 254 -7.03 9.41 -6.91
N LYS A 255 -6.58 8.55 -5.99
CA LYS A 255 -6.69 7.10 -6.23
C LYS A 255 -8.19 6.77 -6.37
N PRO A 256 -8.64 6.09 -7.44
CA PRO A 256 -10.03 5.67 -7.55
C PRO A 256 -10.43 4.81 -6.35
N TYR A 257 -11.59 5.07 -5.74
CA TYR A 257 -12.02 4.40 -4.51
C TYR A 257 -12.10 2.87 -4.66
N PHE A 258 -12.43 2.42 -5.86
CA PHE A 258 -12.61 1.00 -6.19
C PHE A 258 -11.28 0.27 -6.36
N LEU A 259 -10.16 0.99 -6.51
CA LEU A 259 -8.88 0.36 -6.82
C LEU A 259 -8.33 -0.34 -5.57
N PRO A 260 -8.06 -1.66 -5.61
CA PRO A 260 -7.66 -2.43 -4.44
C PRO A 260 -6.39 -1.87 -3.75
N PRO A 261 -6.19 -2.14 -2.45
CA PRO A 261 -4.96 -1.77 -1.75
C PRO A 261 -3.70 -2.39 -2.36
N MET A 262 -3.81 -3.59 -2.96
CA MET A 262 -2.70 -4.28 -3.62
C MET A 262 -2.21 -3.58 -4.89
N CYS A 263 -3.01 -2.68 -5.46
CA CYS A 263 -2.64 -1.91 -6.65
C CYS A 263 -1.82 -0.68 -6.24
N GLU A 264 -0.53 -0.73 -6.58
CA GLU A 264 0.44 0.32 -6.36
C GLU A 264 0.66 1.12 -7.65
N PRO A 265 0.44 2.44 -7.65
CA PRO A 265 0.63 3.26 -8.85
C PRO A 265 2.09 3.26 -9.28
N VAL A 266 2.33 3.15 -10.57
CA VAL A 266 3.68 3.23 -11.13
C VAL A 266 4.18 4.65 -10.96
N GLN A 267 5.19 4.80 -10.10
CA GLN A 267 5.78 6.11 -9.85
C GLN A 267 6.31 6.72 -11.14
N TYR A 268 6.20 8.04 -11.22
CA TYR A 268 6.67 8.86 -12.35
C TYR A 268 5.84 8.76 -13.64
N LYS A 269 4.87 7.84 -13.73
CA LYS A 269 4.10 7.59 -14.97
C LYS A 269 2.61 7.90 -14.79
N SER A 270 2.22 9.08 -15.26
CA SER A 270 0.83 9.41 -15.56
C SER A 270 0.70 9.61 -17.07
N TYR A 271 -0.33 9.03 -17.64
CA TYR A 271 -0.67 9.13 -19.05
C TYR A 271 -1.70 10.21 -19.27
N LEU A 272 -1.58 10.89 -20.39
CA LEU A 272 -2.53 11.90 -20.79
C LEU A 272 -2.97 11.65 -22.21
N TYR A 273 -4.28 11.74 -22.42
CA TYR A 273 -4.95 11.50 -23.68
C TYR A 273 -5.79 12.72 -24.02
N ILE A 274 -5.56 13.29 -25.19
CA ILE A 274 -6.27 14.48 -25.64
C ILE A 274 -6.64 14.32 -27.11
N GLY A 275 -7.73 14.92 -27.53
CA GLY A 275 -8.03 14.97 -28.95
C GLY A 275 -9.12 15.97 -29.29
N ARG A 276 -9.12 16.34 -30.57
CA ARG A 276 -10.14 17.15 -31.22
C ARG A 276 -10.63 16.46 -32.48
N LYS A 277 -11.95 16.47 -32.68
CA LYS A 277 -12.65 15.92 -33.84
C LYS A 277 -13.53 16.98 -34.48
N ASN A 278 -13.40 17.21 -35.78
CA ASN A 278 -14.36 17.96 -36.61
C ASN A 278 -15.28 16.99 -37.36
N GLU A 279 -15.93 17.44 -38.43
CA GLU A 279 -16.76 16.65 -39.35
C GLU A 279 -16.17 15.27 -39.72
N ASN A 280 -14.84 15.15 -39.80
CA ASN A 280 -14.13 13.89 -40.04
C ASN A 280 -13.71 13.18 -38.75
N LYS A 281 -13.78 11.84 -38.74
CA LYS A 281 -13.29 11.03 -37.60
C LYS A 281 -11.78 11.23 -37.40
N ALA A 282 -11.39 11.62 -36.18
CA ALA A 282 -9.98 11.63 -35.78
C ALA A 282 -9.42 10.20 -35.82
N LYS A 283 -8.14 10.08 -36.23
CA LYS A 283 -7.45 8.80 -36.28
C LYS A 283 -7.24 8.28 -34.86
N ALA A 284 -7.46 6.97 -34.67
CA ALA A 284 -7.19 6.33 -33.38
C ALA A 284 -5.69 6.27 -33.11
N LEU A 285 -5.32 6.43 -31.85
CA LEU A 285 -3.95 6.32 -31.37
C LEU A 285 -3.85 5.12 -30.42
N MET A 286 -2.86 4.26 -30.65
CA MET A 286 -2.57 3.16 -29.72
C MET A 286 -1.93 3.72 -28.45
N VAL A 287 -2.46 3.34 -27.29
CA VAL A 287 -1.80 3.47 -26.01
C VAL A 287 -0.63 2.49 -26.02
N ARG A 288 0.60 2.98 -26.14
CA ARG A 288 1.77 2.10 -26.32
C ARG A 288 2.20 1.45 -25.03
N ASP A 289 2.59 0.18 -25.18
CA ASP A 289 3.59 -0.59 -24.44
C ASP A 289 3.88 -0.10 -23.02
N ARG A 290 3.01 -0.54 -22.11
CA ARG A 290 3.36 -1.34 -20.93
C ARG A 290 4.85 -1.34 -20.64
N MET A 291 5.32 -0.33 -19.93
CA MET A 291 6.67 -0.35 -19.36
C MET A 291 6.67 -1.24 -18.10
N GLY A 292 6.24 -2.49 -18.24
CA GLY A 292 6.09 -3.49 -17.19
C GLY A 292 4.79 -3.46 -16.39
N GLU A 293 3.94 -2.46 -16.57
CA GLU A 293 2.71 -2.26 -15.78
C GLU A 293 1.70 -3.39 -16.04
N GLN A 294 1.09 -3.92 -14.97
CA GLN A 294 0.14 -5.05 -15.03
C GLN A 294 -1.32 -4.58 -15.19
N GLY A 295 -1.60 -3.32 -14.89
CA GLY A 295 -2.88 -2.69 -15.12
C GLY A 295 -2.73 -1.18 -15.26
N TYR A 296 -3.74 -0.52 -15.81
CA TYR A 296 -3.88 0.93 -15.70
C TYR A 296 -5.34 1.30 -15.65
N TRP A 297 -5.61 2.46 -15.05
CA TRP A 297 -6.94 3.07 -15.11
C TRP A 297 -6.89 4.37 -15.90
N VAL A 298 -8.00 4.74 -16.54
CA VAL A 298 -8.18 5.97 -17.32
C VAL A 298 -9.48 6.65 -16.91
N ALA A 299 -9.38 7.88 -16.43
CA ALA A 299 -10.50 8.72 -16.06
C ALA A 299 -10.83 9.71 -17.19
N GLN A 300 -12.09 9.75 -17.62
CA GLN A 300 -12.56 10.73 -18.60
C GLN A 300 -12.88 12.06 -17.91
N ILE A 301 -12.04 13.06 -18.15
CA ILE A 301 -12.11 14.36 -17.47
C ILE A 301 -13.05 15.32 -18.21
N TYR A 302 -12.98 15.35 -19.55
CA TYR A 302 -13.76 16.25 -20.39
C TYR A 302 -14.14 15.57 -21.70
N GLY A 303 -15.35 15.82 -22.21
CA GLY A 303 -15.83 15.24 -23.46
C GLY A 303 -16.05 13.73 -23.40
N VAL A 304 -15.98 13.08 -24.56
CA VAL A 304 -16.21 11.64 -24.75
C VAL A 304 -15.09 11.08 -25.62
N MET A 305 -14.38 10.06 -25.12
CA MET A 305 -13.43 9.27 -25.89
C MET A 305 -14.00 7.90 -26.21
N GLU A 306 -13.78 7.40 -27.42
CA GLU A 306 -13.99 6.01 -27.75
C GLU A 306 -12.69 5.25 -27.49
N PHE A 307 -12.79 4.16 -26.74
CA PHE A 307 -11.72 3.20 -26.54
C PHE A 307 -11.99 1.93 -27.34
N LEU A 308 -10.92 1.35 -27.86
CA LEU A 308 -10.88 0.04 -28.50
C LEU A 308 -9.88 -0.82 -27.76
N LEU A 309 -10.36 -1.81 -27.01
CA LEU A 309 -9.54 -2.83 -26.40
C LEU A 309 -9.33 -3.98 -27.39
N GLN A 310 -8.08 -4.33 -27.62
CA GLN A 310 -7.65 -5.41 -28.49
C GLN A 310 -6.94 -6.46 -27.63
N PRO A 311 -7.37 -7.73 -27.67
CA PRO A 311 -6.65 -8.81 -27.01
C PRO A 311 -5.19 -8.87 -27.48
N THR A 312 -4.28 -9.26 -26.60
CA THR A 312 -2.88 -9.52 -26.96
C THR A 312 -2.75 -10.65 -27.97
N LYS A 313 -1.57 -10.79 -28.58
CA LYS A 313 -1.29 -11.83 -29.58
C LYS A 313 -1.63 -13.25 -29.10
N VAL A 314 -1.49 -13.52 -27.80
CA VAL A 314 -1.83 -14.81 -27.18
C VAL A 314 -3.33 -15.09 -27.33
N CYS A 315 -4.19 -14.14 -26.97
CA CYS A 315 -5.65 -14.32 -26.99
C CYS A 315 -6.35 -13.76 -28.23
N GLN A 316 -5.60 -13.26 -29.22
CA GLN A 316 -6.14 -12.62 -30.42
C GLN A 316 -7.06 -13.54 -31.25
N LYS A 317 -6.83 -14.86 -31.21
CA LYS A 317 -7.67 -15.84 -31.92
C LYS A 317 -8.95 -16.19 -31.17
N ALA A 318 -8.92 -16.19 -29.85
CA ALA A 318 -10.04 -16.60 -29.00
C ALA A 318 -10.99 -15.43 -28.72
N CYS A 319 -10.46 -14.24 -28.50
CA CYS A 319 -11.20 -13.09 -28.01
C CYS A 319 -11.45 -12.03 -29.07
N LYS A 320 -12.53 -11.27 -28.88
CA LYS A 320 -12.94 -10.19 -29.79
C LYS A 320 -12.44 -8.84 -29.30
N ASN A 321 -12.28 -7.90 -30.23
CA ASN A 321 -12.03 -6.52 -29.88
C ASN A 321 -13.28 -5.90 -29.25
N ILE A 322 -13.10 -5.12 -28.18
CA ILE A 322 -14.19 -4.48 -27.45
C ILE A 322 -14.11 -2.98 -27.70
N ARG A 323 -15.21 -2.38 -28.15
CA ARG A 323 -15.30 -0.94 -28.43
C ARG A 323 -16.39 -0.31 -27.56
N PHE A 324 -16.07 0.78 -26.90
CA PHE A 324 -17.01 1.51 -26.04
C PHE A 324 -16.63 2.99 -25.95
N ASN A 325 -17.57 3.79 -25.49
CA ASN A 325 -17.35 5.20 -25.20
C ASN A 325 -17.16 5.38 -23.70
N LEU A 326 -16.12 6.12 -23.33
CA LEU A 326 -15.90 6.58 -21.97
C LEU A 326 -16.37 8.03 -21.90
N THR A 327 -17.31 8.29 -21.00
CA THR A 327 -17.96 9.58 -20.80
C THR A 327 -17.50 10.21 -19.49
N ARG A 328 -17.69 11.52 -19.37
CA ARG A 328 -17.20 12.29 -18.22
C ARG A 328 -17.71 11.72 -16.90
N GLY A 329 -16.78 11.49 -15.96
CA GLY A 329 -17.07 10.92 -14.64
C GLY A 329 -16.83 9.41 -14.55
N GLU A 330 -16.68 8.74 -15.70
CA GLU A 330 -16.37 7.32 -15.77
C GLU A 330 -14.86 7.08 -15.73
N ILE A 331 -14.46 6.00 -15.04
CA ILE A 331 -13.09 5.50 -15.04
C ILE A 331 -13.08 4.09 -15.61
N LEU A 332 -12.27 3.87 -16.62
CA LEU A 332 -11.95 2.57 -17.18
C LEU A 332 -10.77 1.96 -16.40
N ASN A 333 -10.86 0.70 -16.01
CA ASN A 333 -9.74 -0.12 -15.55
C ASN A 333 -9.44 -1.20 -16.59
N VAL A 334 -8.17 -1.34 -16.96
CA VAL A 334 -7.71 -2.29 -17.98
C VAL A 334 -6.58 -3.15 -17.42
N PRO A 335 -6.79 -4.47 -17.31
CA PRO A 335 -5.70 -5.44 -17.12
C PRO A 335 -4.83 -5.44 -18.38
N THR A 336 -3.58 -5.00 -18.25
CA THR A 336 -2.73 -4.82 -19.43
C THR A 336 -2.36 -6.16 -20.02
N ASP A 337 -2.09 -7.18 -19.22
CA ASP A 337 -1.69 -8.51 -19.71
C ASP A 337 -2.58 -9.02 -20.85
N MET A 338 -3.89 -8.85 -20.73
CA MET A 338 -4.88 -9.26 -21.72
C MET A 338 -5.12 -8.25 -22.84
N TYR A 339 -5.15 -6.93 -22.57
CA TYR A 339 -5.60 -5.95 -23.56
C TYR A 339 -4.57 -4.87 -23.89
N ALA A 340 -4.44 -4.57 -25.19
CA ALA A 340 -3.92 -3.30 -25.68
C ALA A 340 -5.09 -2.34 -25.92
N ALA A 341 -4.90 -1.04 -25.73
CA ALA A 341 -5.95 -0.06 -26.01
C ALA A 341 -5.56 0.89 -27.13
N ALA A 342 -6.54 1.27 -27.93
CA ALA A 342 -6.50 2.44 -28.79
C ALA A 342 -7.60 3.41 -28.38
N PHE A 343 -7.40 4.70 -28.62
CA PHE A 343 -8.40 5.72 -28.29
C PHE A 343 -8.54 6.76 -29.39
N ARG A 344 -9.70 7.42 -29.43
CA ARG A 344 -9.95 8.62 -30.25
C ARG A 344 -11.06 9.48 -29.65
N PRO A 345 -11.06 10.80 -29.88
CA PRO A 345 -12.18 11.65 -29.48
C PRO A 345 -13.44 11.32 -30.31
N VAL A 346 -14.58 11.26 -29.63
CA VAL A 346 -15.92 11.17 -30.25
C VAL A 346 -16.61 12.52 -30.23
N SER A 347 -16.52 13.24 -29.11
CA SER A 347 -16.92 14.64 -29.00
C SER A 347 -15.97 15.55 -29.79
N GLU A 348 -16.35 16.81 -29.97
CA GLU A 348 -15.50 17.81 -30.62
C GLU A 348 -14.13 17.90 -29.95
N GLU A 349 -14.11 17.83 -28.63
CA GLU A 349 -12.91 17.86 -27.81
C GLU A 349 -13.03 16.84 -26.69
N ALA A 350 -11.93 16.19 -26.34
CA ALA A 350 -11.91 15.22 -25.25
C ALA A 350 -10.55 15.22 -24.53
N VAL A 351 -10.59 15.02 -23.21
CA VAL A 351 -9.42 14.89 -22.34
C VAL A 351 -9.66 13.74 -21.36
N ALA A 352 -8.71 12.81 -21.29
CA ALA A 352 -8.68 11.74 -20.32
C ALA A 352 -7.28 11.59 -19.71
N LEU A 353 -7.23 11.21 -18.43
CA LEU A 353 -6.00 11.01 -17.67
C LEU A 353 -5.91 9.56 -17.25
N GLY A 354 -4.74 8.94 -17.35
CA GLY A 354 -4.53 7.57 -16.88
C GLY A 354 -3.31 7.39 -16.00
N VAL A 355 -3.31 6.33 -15.22
CA VAL A 355 -2.18 5.95 -14.36
C VAL A 355 -2.03 4.43 -14.39
N GLY A 356 -0.80 3.98 -14.68
CA GLY A 356 -0.42 2.59 -14.59
C GLY A 356 -0.24 2.15 -13.15
N TYR A 357 -0.42 0.87 -12.88
CA TYR A 357 -0.15 0.26 -11.59
C TYR A 357 0.45 -1.14 -11.74
N TYR A 358 1.16 -1.52 -10.70
CA TYR A 358 1.47 -2.92 -10.41
C TYR A 358 0.45 -3.40 -9.39
N TYR A 359 0.09 -4.67 -9.44
CA TYR A 359 -0.54 -5.32 -8.32
C TYR A 359 0.46 -6.34 -7.79
N SER A 360 0.90 -6.08 -6.57
CA SER A 360 1.89 -6.91 -5.91
C SER A 360 1.20 -7.84 -4.97
#